data_AF-A0A818DIV6-F1
#
_entry.id   AF-A0A818DIV6-F1
#
_cell.length_a   1.000
_cell.length_b   1.000
_cell.length_c   1.000
_cell.angle_alpha   90.00
_cell.angle_beta   90.00
_cell.angle_gamma   90.00
#
_symmetry.space_group_name_H-M   'P 1'
#
loop_
_entity.id
_entity.type
_entity.pdbx_description
1 polymer ?
#
loop_
_entity_poly.entity_id
_entity_poly.type
_entity_poly.pdbx_seq_one_letter_code
_entity_poly.pdbx_strand_id
1 'polypeptide(L)'
;MVELCPKIKIIENIAMAADCDVEIFRSAFNYKARSDDIFLIVYPKSDTTWMQIILYTLMNDGEVFDNNMAEYFARTSFLELVGEKGMNNMHRPCLIKSYLPFNHVPYHENAKYICVVRNPKDVYVSYYYCLLKLMGYSTRTNTIR
;
A
#
# COMPACT_ATOMS: atom_id res chain seq x y z
N MET A 1 -13.91 -4.28 28.98
CA MET A 1 -13.28 -4.44 27.66
C MET A 1 -13.46 -3.13 26.93
N VAL A 2 -12.37 -2.44 26.55
CA VAL A 2 -12.49 -1.25 25.69
C VAL A 2 -12.76 -1.76 24.28
N GLU A 3 -13.91 -1.41 23.72
CA GLU A 3 -14.28 -1.79 22.37
C GLU A 3 -13.41 -0.98 21.39
N LEU A 4 -12.48 -1.65 20.75
CA LEU A 4 -11.62 -1.07 19.71
C LEU A 4 -12.43 -0.97 18.42
N CYS A 5 -13.07 0.18 18.19
CA CYS A 5 -13.81 0.45 16.97
C CYS A 5 -13.03 1.45 16.10
N PRO A 6 -12.11 1.00 15.23
CA PRO A 6 -11.50 1.88 14.25
C PRO A 6 -12.59 2.48 13.37
N LYS A 7 -12.58 3.81 13.17
CA LYS A 7 -13.54 4.46 12.29
C LYS A 7 -13.24 4.03 10.85
N ILE A 8 -14.14 3.24 10.28
CA ILE A 8 -14.06 2.72 8.91
C ILE A 8 -15.21 3.33 8.11
N LYS A 9 -14.96 3.62 6.84
CA LYS A 9 -15.98 3.94 5.84
C LYS A 9 -15.96 2.86 4.75
N ILE A 10 -17.12 2.58 4.17
CA ILE A 10 -17.23 1.66 3.03
C ILE A 10 -17.39 2.49 1.76
N ILE A 11 -16.51 2.29 0.79
CA ILE A 11 -16.56 2.94 -0.53
C ILE A 11 -16.43 1.84 -1.58
N GLU A 12 -17.39 1.74 -2.52
CA GLU A 12 -17.42 0.66 -3.54
C GLU A 12 -17.27 -0.76 -2.94
N ASN A 13 -17.92 -1.04 -1.80
CA ASN A 13 -17.81 -2.29 -1.04
C ASN A 13 -16.40 -2.60 -0.46
N ILE A 14 -15.51 -1.62 -0.43
CA ILE A 14 -14.17 -1.73 0.15
C ILE A 14 -14.11 -0.92 1.45
N ALA A 15 -13.62 -1.56 2.52
CA ALA A 15 -13.43 -0.92 3.82
C ALA A 15 -12.17 -0.06 3.81
N MET A 16 -12.34 1.25 4.02
CA MET A 16 -11.29 2.26 4.02
C MET A 16 -11.26 3.02 5.35
N ALA A 17 -10.13 3.65 5.66
CA ALA A 17 -10.01 4.49 6.85
C ALA A 17 -10.96 5.70 6.78
N ALA A 18 -11.53 6.12 7.92
CA ALA A 18 -12.52 7.20 7.96
C ALA A 18 -12.03 8.57 7.48
N ASP A 19 -10.72 8.78 7.44
CA ASP A 19 -10.04 9.98 6.93
C ASP A 19 -9.68 9.89 5.44
N CYS A 20 -9.89 8.75 4.78
CA CYS A 20 -9.63 8.58 3.36
C CYS A 20 -10.43 9.61 2.52
N ASP A 21 -9.75 10.30 1.61
CA ASP A 21 -10.39 11.15 0.60
C ASP A 21 -11.13 10.25 -0.40
N VAL A 22 -12.45 10.42 -0.45
CA VAL A 22 -13.34 9.55 -1.24
C VAL A 22 -13.16 9.81 -2.74
N GLU A 23 -12.91 11.04 -3.14
CA GLU A 23 -12.80 11.42 -4.55
C GLU A 23 -11.44 10.99 -5.12
N ILE A 24 -10.37 11.13 -4.32
CA ILE A 24 -9.06 10.58 -4.69
C ILE A 24 -9.14 9.05 -4.82
N PHE A 25 -9.75 8.37 -3.84
CA PHE A 25 -9.92 6.92 -3.88
C PHE A 25 -10.74 6.47 -5.11
N ARG A 26 -11.84 7.13 -5.43
CA ARG A 26 -12.64 6.82 -6.63
C ARG A 26 -11.87 7.08 -7.92
N SER A 27 -11.04 8.12 -7.97
CA SER A 27 -10.22 8.39 -9.14
C SER A 27 -9.19 7.28 -9.40
N ALA A 28 -8.77 6.54 -8.38
CA ALA A 28 -7.85 5.41 -8.51
C ALA A 28 -8.35 4.34 -9.51
N PHE A 29 -9.66 4.10 -9.56
CA PHE A 29 -10.28 3.15 -10.48
C PHE A 29 -10.21 3.59 -11.95
N ASN A 30 -9.98 4.89 -12.20
CA ASN A 30 -9.86 5.43 -13.55
C ASN A 30 -8.42 5.36 -14.09
N TYR A 31 -7.43 5.09 -13.22
CA TYR A 31 -6.04 5.01 -13.65
C TYR A 31 -5.86 3.96 -14.75
N LYS A 32 -5.13 4.33 -15.80
CA LYS A 32 -4.77 3.44 -16.91
C LYS A 32 -3.33 3.00 -16.73
N ALA A 33 -3.15 1.70 -16.52
CA ALA A 33 -1.83 1.08 -16.43
C ALA A 33 -1.04 1.33 -17.73
N ARG A 34 0.26 1.54 -17.58
CA ARG A 34 1.22 1.77 -18.65
C ARG A 34 2.19 0.60 -18.76
N SER A 35 2.84 0.45 -19.91
CA SER A 35 3.78 -0.65 -20.16
C SER A 35 4.99 -0.69 -19.24
N ASP A 36 5.35 0.44 -18.62
CA ASP A 36 6.50 0.62 -17.74
C ASP A 36 6.13 0.63 -16.24
N ASP A 37 4.85 0.44 -15.92
CA ASP A 37 4.37 0.36 -14.55
C ASP A 37 4.73 -1.01 -13.92
N ILE A 38 5.11 -0.95 -12.64
CA ILE A 38 5.34 -2.13 -11.81
C ILE A 38 4.34 -2.08 -10.65
N PHE A 39 3.40 -3.01 -10.64
CA PHE A 39 2.38 -3.11 -9.60
C PHE A 39 2.82 -4.03 -8.46
N LEU A 40 2.73 -3.54 -7.23
CA LEU A 40 2.83 -4.32 -6.01
C LEU A 40 1.43 -4.47 -5.41
N ILE A 41 0.79 -5.61 -5.68
CA ILE A 41 -0.57 -5.94 -5.25
C ILE A 41 -0.50 -6.79 -4.00
N VAL A 42 -0.96 -6.25 -2.88
CA VAL A 42 -0.74 -6.88 -1.57
C VAL A 42 -1.92 -6.64 -0.65
N TYR A 43 -2.24 -7.62 0.20
CA TYR A 43 -3.19 -7.34 1.28
C TYR A 43 -2.49 -6.52 2.37
N PRO A 44 -3.16 -5.52 3.00
CA PRO A 44 -2.60 -4.77 4.11
C PRO A 44 -1.90 -5.67 5.15
N LYS A 45 -0.71 -5.26 5.61
CA LYS A 45 0.10 -6.00 6.61
C LYS A 45 0.74 -7.30 6.13
N SER A 46 0.68 -7.59 4.84
CA SER A 46 1.41 -8.69 4.19
C SER A 46 2.79 -8.25 3.71
N ASP A 47 3.58 -7.65 4.62
CA ASP A 47 5.01 -7.31 4.38
C ASP A 47 5.26 -6.28 3.26
N THR A 48 4.33 -5.33 3.12
CA THR A 48 4.36 -4.26 2.11
C THR A 48 5.64 -3.43 2.14
N THR A 49 6.14 -3.09 3.33
CA THR A 49 7.34 -2.24 3.49
C THR A 49 8.60 -2.96 3.02
N TRP A 50 8.75 -4.25 3.35
CA TRP A 50 9.88 -5.06 2.92
C TRP A 50 9.93 -5.16 1.39
N MET A 51 8.78 -5.46 0.77
CA MET A 51 8.69 -5.57 -0.68
C MET A 51 8.91 -4.23 -1.39
N GLN A 52 8.40 -3.12 -0.83
CA GLN A 52 8.69 -1.79 -1.37
C GLN A 52 10.19 -1.49 -1.37
N ILE A 53 10.91 -1.79 -0.28
CA ILE A 53 12.35 -1.55 -0.19
C ILE A 53 13.10 -2.41 -1.21
N ILE A 54 12.81 -3.71 -1.29
CA ILE A 54 13.47 -4.62 -2.24
C ILE A 54 13.26 -4.15 -3.68
N LEU A 55 12.02 -3.84 -4.04
CA LEU A 55 11.69 -3.42 -5.41
C LEU A 55 12.27 -2.05 -5.74
N TYR A 56 12.22 -1.11 -4.80
CA TYR A 56 12.85 0.20 -4.96
C TYR A 56 14.36 0.06 -5.21
N THR A 57 15.05 -0.76 -4.42
CA THR A 57 16.49 -1.00 -4.61
C THR A 57 16.79 -1.67 -5.95
N LEU A 58 15.97 -2.63 -6.39
CA LEU A 58 16.12 -3.25 -7.71
C LEU A 58 15.88 -2.26 -8.87
N MET A 59 14.98 -1.29 -8.69
CA MET A 59 14.68 -0.26 -9.69
C MET A 59 15.75 0.84 -9.78
N ASN A 60 16.60 0.98 -8.76
CA ASN A 60 17.65 1.98 -8.70
C ASN A 60 19.04 1.31 -8.68
N ASP A 61 19.24 0.27 -9.49
CA ASP A 61 20.53 -0.39 -9.72
C ASP A 61 21.28 -0.85 -8.44
N GLY A 62 20.52 -1.23 -7.41
CA GLY A 62 21.07 -1.69 -6.13
C GLY A 62 21.30 -0.58 -5.11
N GLU A 63 21.01 0.68 -5.45
CA GLU A 63 21.08 1.79 -4.50
C GLU A 63 19.94 1.69 -3.47
N VAL A 64 20.32 1.81 -2.20
CA VAL A 64 19.39 1.81 -1.08
C VAL A 64 18.81 3.20 -0.88
N PHE A 65 17.61 3.26 -0.30
CA PHE A 65 16.96 4.52 0.06
C PHE A 65 17.88 5.40 0.93
N ASP A 66 18.16 6.61 0.46
CA ASP A 66 19.12 7.57 1.01
C ASP A 66 18.49 8.62 1.95
N ASN A 67 17.27 8.39 2.41
CA ASN A 67 16.40 9.33 3.14
C ASN A 67 15.78 10.46 2.28
N ASN A 68 15.97 10.46 0.95
CA ASN A 68 15.26 11.37 0.07
C ASN A 68 13.81 10.93 -0.16
N MET A 69 12.93 11.31 0.77
CA MET A 69 11.50 10.98 0.70
C MET A 69 10.83 11.52 -0.56
N ALA A 70 11.26 12.67 -1.09
CA ALA A 70 10.66 13.25 -2.29
C ALA A 70 10.89 12.34 -3.51
N GLU A 71 12.13 11.88 -3.70
CA GLU A 71 12.45 10.94 -4.80
C GLU A 71 11.77 9.59 -4.61
N TYR A 72 11.73 9.09 -3.37
CA TYR A 72 11.02 7.86 -3.04
C TYR A 72 9.53 7.93 -3.39
N PHE A 73 8.85 9.02 -3.02
CA PHE A 73 7.43 9.20 -3.33
C PHE A 73 7.16 9.54 -4.80
N ALA A 74 8.14 10.13 -5.51
CA ALA A 74 8.04 10.39 -6.94
C ALA A 74 8.10 9.11 -7.79
N ARG A 75 8.75 8.05 -7.29
CA ARG A 75 8.89 6.74 -7.96
C ARG A 75 8.02 5.65 -7.36
N THR A 76 7.62 5.76 -6.10
CA THR A 76 6.83 4.76 -5.39
C THR A 76 5.63 5.41 -4.72
N SER A 77 4.44 4.92 -4.99
CA SER A 77 3.25 5.51 -4.37
C SER A 77 2.10 4.52 -4.27
N PHE A 78 1.08 4.91 -3.52
CA PHE A 78 -0.10 4.12 -3.25
C PHE A 78 -1.25 4.66 -4.10
N LEU A 79 -1.71 3.84 -5.06
CA LEU A 79 -2.70 4.21 -6.08
C LEU A 79 -3.96 4.85 -5.45
N GLU A 80 -4.45 4.25 -4.38
CA GLU A 80 -5.64 4.66 -3.63
C GLU A 80 -5.49 5.99 -2.89
N LEU A 81 -4.24 6.39 -2.59
CA LEU A 81 -3.94 7.59 -1.80
C LEU A 81 -3.67 8.82 -2.67
N VAL A 82 -3.17 8.64 -3.89
CA VAL A 82 -2.85 9.76 -4.80
C VAL A 82 -3.78 9.82 -6.01
N GLY A 83 -4.51 8.74 -6.28
CA GLY A 83 -5.48 8.67 -7.36
C GLY A 83 -4.86 8.75 -8.75
N GLU A 84 -5.71 8.89 -9.76
CA GLU A 84 -5.31 8.94 -11.17
C GLU A 84 -4.34 10.09 -11.45
N LYS A 85 -4.67 11.31 -10.99
CA LYS A 85 -3.85 12.50 -11.27
C LYS A 85 -2.45 12.39 -10.68
N GLY A 86 -2.34 11.92 -9.43
CA GLY A 86 -1.04 11.72 -8.78
C GLY A 86 -0.20 10.66 -9.49
N MET A 87 -0.82 9.53 -9.84
CA MET A 87 -0.14 8.45 -10.56
C MET A 87 0.37 8.89 -11.93
N ASN A 88 -0.40 9.71 -12.65
CA ASN A 88 -0.03 10.20 -13.97
C ASN A 88 1.20 11.12 -13.96
N ASN A 89 1.50 11.77 -12.83
CA ASN A 89 2.61 12.72 -12.65
C ASN A 89 3.89 12.08 -12.09
N MET A 90 3.88 10.80 -11.73
CA MET A 90 5.07 10.14 -11.17
C MET A 90 6.17 9.93 -12.21
N HIS A 91 7.43 9.87 -11.76
CA HIS A 91 8.57 9.49 -12.60
C HIS A 91 8.48 8.02 -13.01
N ARG A 92 9.00 7.66 -14.19
CA ARG A 92 8.95 6.28 -14.70
C ARG A 92 10.35 5.68 -14.91
N PRO A 93 10.53 4.36 -14.73
CA PRO A 93 9.53 3.37 -14.27
C PRO A 93 9.13 3.62 -12.81
N CYS A 94 7.89 3.27 -12.44
CA CYS A 94 7.36 3.50 -11.10
C CYS A 94 6.86 2.22 -10.44
N LEU A 95 6.92 2.20 -9.10
CA LEU A 95 6.36 1.16 -8.25
C LEU A 95 4.99 1.61 -7.72
N ILE A 96 3.93 1.05 -8.26
CA ILE A 96 2.55 1.31 -7.87
C ILE A 96 2.12 0.26 -6.86
N LYS A 97 2.00 0.65 -5.60
CA LYS A 97 1.38 -0.21 -4.58
C LYS A 97 -0.14 -0.10 -4.71
N SER A 98 -0.86 -1.21 -4.55
CA SER A 98 -2.30 -1.22 -4.38
C SER A 98 -2.78 -2.37 -3.49
N TYR A 99 -3.86 -2.09 -2.76
CA TYR A 99 -4.65 -3.03 -1.95
C TYR A 99 -6.01 -3.32 -2.60
N LEU A 100 -6.27 -2.77 -3.79
CA LEU A 100 -7.51 -3.00 -4.53
C LEU A 100 -7.71 -4.50 -4.78
N PRO A 101 -8.96 -4.99 -4.73
CA PRO A 101 -9.29 -6.32 -5.21
C PRO A 101 -8.84 -6.52 -6.65
N PHE A 102 -8.52 -7.76 -7.01
CA PHE A 102 -7.99 -8.12 -8.35
C PHE A 102 -8.79 -7.50 -9.51
N ASN A 103 -10.12 -7.51 -9.43
CA ASN A 103 -11.00 -6.99 -10.48
C ASN A 103 -10.92 -5.46 -10.68
N HIS A 104 -10.30 -4.74 -9.76
CA HIS A 104 -10.17 -3.28 -9.78
C HIS A 104 -8.73 -2.82 -10.02
N VAL A 105 -7.77 -3.74 -10.12
CA VAL A 105 -6.39 -3.40 -10.43
C VAL A 105 -6.28 -3.02 -11.93
N PRO A 106 -5.72 -1.84 -12.26
CA PRO A 106 -5.49 -1.45 -13.65
C PRO A 106 -4.61 -2.44 -14.41
N TYR A 107 -5.04 -2.83 -15.62
CA TYR A 107 -4.37 -3.84 -16.44
C TYR A 107 -3.71 -3.25 -17.69
N HIS A 108 -2.48 -3.68 -17.96
CA HIS A 108 -1.77 -3.48 -19.22
C HIS A 108 -0.91 -4.70 -19.50
N GLU A 109 -0.90 -5.20 -20.75
CA GLU A 109 -0.21 -6.45 -21.14
C GLU A 109 1.29 -6.46 -20.81
N ASN A 110 1.96 -5.33 -21.02
CA ASN A 110 3.42 -5.21 -20.83
C ASN A 110 3.81 -4.74 -19.43
N ALA A 111 2.84 -4.41 -18.56
CA ALA A 111 3.13 -4.02 -17.18
C ALA A 111 3.53 -5.24 -16.33
N LYS A 112 4.27 -5.00 -15.25
CA LYS A 112 4.70 -6.07 -14.33
C LYS A 112 3.81 -6.07 -13.10
N TYR A 113 3.40 -7.26 -12.65
CA TYR A 113 2.54 -7.43 -11.48
C TYR A 113 3.18 -8.39 -10.49
N ILE A 114 3.38 -7.90 -9.26
CA ILE A 114 3.95 -8.64 -8.15
C ILE A 114 2.89 -8.75 -7.07
N CYS A 115 2.36 -9.95 -6.89
CA CYS A 115 1.37 -10.24 -5.86
C CYS A 115 2.06 -10.86 -4.65
N VAL A 116 1.84 -10.30 -3.45
CA VAL A 116 2.40 -10.84 -2.20
C VAL A 116 1.26 -11.28 -1.31
N VAL A 117 1.30 -12.55 -0.94
CA VAL A 117 0.33 -13.19 -0.06
C VAL A 117 1.02 -13.63 1.23
N ARG A 118 0.32 -13.48 2.34
CA ARG A 118 0.76 -13.93 3.66
C ARG A 118 -0.34 -14.77 4.30
N ASN A 119 0.05 -15.71 5.16
CA ASN A 119 -0.90 -16.49 5.94
C ASN A 119 -1.91 -15.55 6.65
N PRO A 120 -3.23 -15.75 6.47
CA PRO A 120 -4.25 -14.86 7.03
C PRO A 120 -4.21 -14.76 8.56
N LYS A 121 -3.74 -15.81 9.26
CA LYS A 121 -3.57 -15.78 10.72
C LYS A 121 -2.51 -14.77 11.14
N ASP A 122 -1.39 -14.73 10.43
CA ASP A 122 -0.30 -13.80 10.71
C ASP A 122 -0.69 -12.37 10.33
N VAL A 123 -1.41 -12.21 9.21
CA VAL A 123 -1.97 -10.93 8.78
C VAL A 123 -2.89 -10.36 9.87
N TYR A 124 -3.82 -11.16 10.39
CA TYR A 124 -4.75 -10.73 11.43
C TYR A 124 -4.03 -10.20 12.67
N VAL A 125 -3.05 -10.95 13.18
CA VAL A 125 -2.25 -10.55 14.36
C VAL A 125 -1.46 -9.26 14.07
N SER A 126 -0.81 -9.18 12.90
CA SER A 126 -0.06 -7.99 12.47
C SER A 126 -0.96 -6.74 12.32
N TYR A 127 -2.17 -6.93 11.79
CA TYR A 127 -3.16 -5.87 11.63
C TYR A 127 -3.68 -5.38 12.97
N TYR A 128 -4.01 -6.29 13.90
CA TYR A 128 -4.41 -5.96 15.25
C TYR A 128 -3.39 -5.05 15.96
N TYR A 129 -2.12 -5.45 15.98
CA TYR A 129 -1.08 -4.64 16.61
C TYR A 129 -0.79 -3.33 15.87
N CYS A 130 -0.96 -3.31 14.54
CA CYS A 130 -0.87 -2.08 13.77
C CYS A 130 -1.95 -1.07 14.18
N LEU A 131 -3.20 -1.53 14.33
CA LEU A 131 -4.31 -0.68 14.76
C LEU A 131 -4.10 -0.16 16.18
N LEU A 132 -3.67 -1.01 17.12
CA LEU A 132 -3.33 -0.59 18.48
C LEU A 132 -2.31 0.55 18.47
N LYS A 133 -1.22 0.39 17.71
CA LYS A 133 -0.17 1.41 17.60
C LYS A 133 -0.69 2.71 16.99
N LEU A 134 -1.50 2.64 15.93
CA LEU A 134 -2.11 3.81 15.29
C LEU A 134 -3.06 4.55 16.24
N MET A 135 -3.74 3.83 17.15
CA MET A 135 -4.60 4.41 18.17
C MET A 135 -3.84 4.88 19.42
N GLY A 136 -2.50 4.86 19.42
CA GLY A 136 -1.66 5.34 20.52
C GLY A 136 -1.44 4.33 21.65
N TYR A 137 -1.88 3.07 21.50
CA TYR A 137 -1.62 2.03 22.49
C TYR A 137 -0.20 1.47 22.31
N SER A 138 0.54 1.37 23.42
CA SER A 138 1.80 0.61 23.45
C SER A 138 1.53 -0.79 23.98
N THR A 139 2.00 -1.80 23.25
CA THR A 139 2.05 -3.15 23.80
C THR A 139 3.27 -3.23 24.71
N ARG A 140 3.06 -3.33 26.02
CA ARG A 140 4.12 -3.81 26.91
C ARG A 140 4.37 -5.27 26.57
N THR A 141 5.42 -5.56 25.81
CA THR A 141 5.95 -6.91 25.74
C THR A 141 6.54 -7.23 27.11
N ASN A 142 5.75 -7.87 27.98
CA ASN A 142 6.29 -8.64 29.10
C ASN A 142 7.07 -9.79 28.49
N THR A 143 8.29 -9.49 28.04
CA THR A 143 9.29 -10.49 27.69
C THR A 143 9.64 -11.16 29.01
N ILE A 144 9.01 -12.30 29.29
CA ILE A 144 9.56 -13.25 30.24
C ILE A 144 10.85 -13.73 29.56
N ARG A 145 11.97 -13.12 29.95
CA ARG A 145 13.30 -13.66 29.69
C ARG A 145 13.53 -14.85 30.59
#